data_AF-A0A8S9ZC12-F1
#
_entry.id   AF-A0A8S9ZC12-F1
#
_cell.length_a   1.000
_cell.length_b   1.000
_cell.length_c   1.000
_cell.angle_alpha   90.00
_cell.angle_beta   90.00
_cell.angle_gamma   90.00
#
_symmetry.space_group_name_H-M   'P 1'
#
loop_
_entity.id
_entity.type
_entity.pdbx_description
1 polymer ?
#
loop_
_entity_poly.entity_id
_entity_poly.type
_entity_poly.pdbx_seq_one_letter_code
_entity_poly.pdbx_strand_id
1 'polypeptide(L)'
;MINNGYMKKDYKLIYDLKKIYGKDKLLTINLNTSNGDCGNIGDMMWRIASLYIIGKQLNRTIYFESIHPCLIFKRQELLNIFSNKKFNSIKIMYPNNNHVKIVPFDNICCKYESPLILKNEKAHILQLWGSHLRSYKYFVQNEEEIRKLFIFKKIIHKRVENIAKTFFKNSTKDEIQICVHSEINENKKTKEITKYFIEKAIKHKKQKLNKTMAIILFGKNKKFLEEIEIDEIVDILKNMIIILNNGYH
;
A
#
# COMPACT_ATOMS: atom_id res chain seq x y z
N MET A 1 21.04 -8.11 -17.24
CA MET A 1 21.17 -9.51 -16.80
C MET A 1 21.12 -9.55 -15.28
N ILE A 2 19.95 -9.86 -14.69
CA ILE A 2 19.82 -10.02 -13.24
C ILE A 2 20.44 -11.37 -12.88
N ASN A 3 21.35 -11.35 -11.90
CA ASN A 3 22.12 -12.50 -11.48
C ASN A 3 21.20 -13.54 -10.83
N ASN A 4 20.81 -14.60 -11.57
CA ASN A 4 19.92 -15.68 -11.14
C ASN A 4 20.44 -16.50 -9.94
N GLY A 5 21.64 -16.21 -9.43
CA GLY A 5 22.24 -16.87 -8.27
C GLY A 5 21.51 -16.62 -6.95
N TYR A 6 20.88 -15.45 -6.76
CA TYR A 6 20.10 -15.17 -5.54
C TYR A 6 18.79 -15.97 -5.50
N MET A 7 18.19 -16.28 -6.65
CA MET A 7 16.97 -17.06 -6.69
C MET A 7 17.18 -18.55 -6.38
N LYS A 8 18.36 -19.14 -6.54
CA LYS A 8 18.50 -20.59 -6.26
C LYS A 8 18.55 -20.95 -4.77
N LYS A 9 18.94 -20.04 -3.87
CA LYS A 9 19.07 -20.36 -2.43
C LYS A 9 17.73 -20.30 -1.68
N ASP A 10 16.81 -19.45 -2.08
CA ASP A 10 15.52 -19.29 -1.40
C ASP A 10 14.43 -20.27 -1.86
N TYR A 11 14.66 -21.01 -2.95
CA TYR A 11 13.63 -21.84 -3.60
C TYR A 11 13.67 -23.32 -3.21
N LYS A 12 14.70 -23.76 -2.48
CA LYS A 12 14.84 -25.16 -2.08
C LYS A 12 14.38 -25.37 -0.63
N LEU A 13 13.07 -25.28 -0.39
CA LEU A 13 12.52 -25.51 0.94
C LEU A 13 11.13 -26.15 0.91
N ILE A 14 11.05 -27.34 0.31
CA ILE A 14 10.02 -28.31 0.66
C ILE A 14 10.74 -29.30 1.57
N TYR A 15 10.50 -29.23 2.87
CA TYR A 15 10.38 -30.33 3.84
C TYR A 15 10.61 -29.81 5.27
N ASP A 16 9.60 -30.08 6.10
CA ASP A 16 9.48 -29.85 7.54
C ASP A 16 9.30 -28.40 8.01
N LEU A 17 8.08 -27.89 7.84
CA LEU A 17 7.64 -26.57 8.32
C LEU A 17 7.99 -26.31 9.80
N LYS A 18 7.97 -27.35 10.65
CA LYS A 18 8.36 -27.25 12.08
C LYS A 18 9.85 -26.96 12.25
N LYS A 19 10.70 -27.54 11.40
CA LYS A 19 12.16 -27.33 11.42
C LYS A 19 12.53 -25.93 10.93
N ILE A 20 11.75 -25.39 9.99
CA ILE A 20 12.02 -24.10 9.36
C ILE A 20 11.44 -22.93 10.17
N TYR A 21 10.24 -23.10 10.72
CA TYR A 21 9.48 -22.00 11.32
C TYR A 21 9.26 -22.15 12.82
N GLY A 22 9.72 -23.23 13.42
CA GLY A 22 9.65 -23.46 14.85
C GLY A 22 8.20 -23.69 15.33
N LYS A 23 7.87 -23.11 16.48
CA LYS A 23 6.57 -23.27 17.15
C LYS A 23 5.60 -22.12 16.83
N ASP A 24 5.98 -21.19 15.94
CA ASP A 24 5.19 -19.99 15.65
C ASP A 24 3.87 -20.32 14.96
N LYS A 25 2.75 -19.76 15.43
CA LYS A 25 1.51 -19.79 14.66
C LYS A 25 1.59 -18.74 13.56
N LEU A 26 1.32 -19.13 12.32
CA LEU A 26 1.47 -18.29 11.14
C LEU A 26 0.12 -17.73 10.67
N LEU A 27 0.17 -16.54 10.05
CA LEU A 27 -0.95 -15.84 9.45
C LEU A 27 -0.55 -15.27 8.07
N THR A 28 -1.37 -15.53 7.06
CA THR A 28 -1.27 -14.90 5.73
C THR A 28 -2.65 -14.50 5.23
N ILE A 29 -2.69 -13.80 4.11
CA ILE A 29 -3.89 -13.61 3.29
C ILE A 29 -3.77 -14.41 2.01
N ASN A 30 -4.91 -14.82 1.44
CA ASN A 30 -4.92 -15.33 0.08
C ASN A 30 -4.67 -14.18 -0.89
N LEU A 31 -3.55 -14.24 -1.61
CA LEU A 31 -3.15 -13.21 -2.54
C LEU A 31 -3.71 -13.41 -3.97
N ASN A 32 -4.21 -14.62 -4.30
CA ASN A 32 -4.71 -15.03 -5.63
C ASN A 32 -6.03 -14.35 -6.05
N THR A 33 -6.45 -13.27 -5.38
CA THR A 33 -7.63 -12.50 -5.78
C THR A 33 -7.32 -11.61 -6.98
N SER A 34 -8.32 -11.32 -7.80
CA SER A 34 -8.32 -10.79 -9.19
C SER A 34 -7.41 -9.59 -9.56
N ASN A 35 -6.68 -9.00 -8.61
CA ASN A 35 -5.69 -7.95 -8.84
C ASN A 35 -4.23 -8.42 -8.65
N GLY A 36 -4.03 -9.74 -8.54
CA GLY A 36 -2.72 -10.40 -8.47
C GLY A 36 -1.98 -10.26 -7.13
N ASP A 37 -1.09 -11.22 -6.88
CA ASP A 37 -0.18 -11.22 -5.73
C ASP A 37 0.71 -9.95 -5.68
N CYS A 38 0.91 -9.34 -6.85
CA CYS A 38 1.95 -8.36 -7.15
C CYS A 38 1.50 -6.89 -7.19
N GLY A 39 0.45 -6.51 -6.46
CA GLY A 39 -0.08 -5.14 -6.44
C GLY A 39 0.97 -4.02 -6.19
N ASN A 40 0.55 -2.76 -6.31
CA ASN A 40 1.43 -1.62 -6.11
C ASN A 40 1.97 -1.56 -4.67
N ILE A 41 3.02 -0.76 -4.43
CA ILE A 41 3.62 -0.66 -3.09
C ILE A 41 2.60 -0.21 -2.03
N GLY A 42 1.65 0.65 -2.41
CA GLY A 42 0.53 1.05 -1.56
C GLY A 42 -0.33 -0.14 -1.13
N ASP A 43 -0.75 -0.98 -2.07
CA ASP A 43 -1.51 -2.20 -1.76
C ASP A 43 -0.75 -3.12 -0.80
N MET A 44 0.57 -3.25 -1.01
CA MET A 44 1.41 -4.04 -0.14
C MET A 44 1.49 -3.45 1.28
N MET A 45 1.63 -2.13 1.40
CA MET A 45 1.62 -1.44 2.69
C MET A 45 0.29 -1.67 3.42
N TRP A 46 -0.84 -1.55 2.72
CA TRP A 46 -2.18 -1.82 3.26
C TRP A 46 -2.29 -3.27 3.77
N ARG A 47 -1.90 -4.24 2.95
CA ARG A 47 -1.92 -5.67 3.31
C ARG A 47 -1.04 -5.95 4.53
N ILE A 48 0.18 -5.41 4.58
CA ILE A 48 1.08 -5.58 5.72
C ILE A 48 0.50 -4.95 6.98
N ALA A 49 -0.06 -3.74 6.90
CA ALA A 49 -0.65 -3.07 8.04
C ALA A 49 -1.80 -3.89 8.64
N SER A 50 -2.73 -4.35 7.80
CA SER A 50 -3.84 -5.21 8.23
C SER A 50 -3.33 -6.51 8.85
N LEU A 51 -2.46 -7.24 8.14
CA LEU A 51 -1.89 -8.49 8.64
C LEU A 51 -1.13 -8.33 9.94
N TYR A 52 -0.37 -7.24 10.09
CA TYR A 52 0.39 -6.97 11.30
C TYR A 52 -0.52 -6.82 12.51
N ILE A 53 -1.61 -6.06 12.39
CA ILE A 53 -2.55 -5.87 13.51
C ILE A 53 -3.35 -7.15 13.79
N ILE A 54 -3.86 -7.81 12.75
CA ILE A 54 -4.58 -9.07 12.90
C ILE A 54 -3.66 -10.13 13.55
N GLY A 55 -2.44 -10.26 13.05
CA GLY A 55 -1.42 -11.16 13.59
C GLY A 55 -1.12 -10.86 15.05
N LYS A 56 -0.91 -9.58 15.40
CA LYS A 56 -0.70 -9.16 16.79
C LYS A 56 -1.87 -9.53 17.70
N GLN A 57 -3.11 -9.28 17.29
CA GLN A 57 -4.32 -9.61 18.06
C GLN A 57 -4.51 -11.12 18.25
N LEU A 58 -4.09 -11.92 17.27
CA LEU A 58 -4.18 -13.38 17.29
C LEU A 58 -2.93 -14.06 17.85
N ASN A 59 -1.90 -13.30 18.23
CA ASN A 59 -0.56 -13.80 18.58
C ASN A 59 0.01 -14.74 17.48
N ARG A 60 0.00 -14.25 16.24
CA ARG A 60 0.46 -14.95 15.04
C ARG A 60 1.52 -14.14 14.29
N THR A 61 2.50 -14.84 13.74
CA THR A 61 3.56 -14.27 12.89
C THR A 61 3.06 -14.14 11.46
N ILE A 62 3.24 -12.96 10.85
CA ILE A 62 2.83 -12.73 9.47
C ILE A 62 3.79 -13.39 8.48
N TYR A 63 3.24 -13.96 7.41
CA TYR A 63 3.98 -14.39 6.23
C TYR A 63 3.14 -14.09 4.99
N PHE A 64 3.76 -14.15 3.81
CA PHE A 64 3.07 -14.12 2.53
C PHE A 64 3.23 -15.43 1.80
N GLU A 65 2.12 -15.95 1.31
CA GLU A 65 2.06 -17.13 0.45
C GLU A 65 1.91 -16.68 -1.00
N SER A 66 2.87 -17.01 -1.85
CA SER A 66 2.85 -16.60 -3.27
C SER A 66 3.73 -17.50 -4.10
N ILE A 67 3.20 -17.88 -5.27
CA ILE A 67 3.99 -18.54 -6.31
C ILE A 67 4.80 -17.52 -7.13
N HIS A 68 4.41 -16.25 -7.09
CA HIS A 68 4.96 -15.20 -7.93
C HIS A 68 6.23 -14.58 -7.29
N PRO A 69 7.35 -14.50 -8.05
CA PRO A 69 8.59 -13.86 -7.58
C PRO A 69 8.46 -12.37 -7.25
N CYS A 70 7.40 -11.72 -7.74
CA CYS A 70 7.13 -10.29 -7.50
C CYS A 70 7.11 -9.91 -6.02
N LEU A 71 6.66 -10.79 -5.12
CA LEU A 71 6.66 -10.51 -3.68
C LEU A 71 8.06 -10.36 -3.11
N ILE A 72 9.03 -11.11 -3.64
CA ILE A 72 10.43 -10.99 -3.25
C ILE A 72 10.93 -9.60 -3.62
N PHE A 73 10.63 -9.15 -4.84
CA PHE A 73 10.96 -7.80 -5.29
C PHE A 73 10.24 -6.73 -4.47
N LYS A 74 8.96 -6.92 -4.13
CA LYS A 74 8.21 -5.97 -3.28
C LYS A 74 8.74 -5.91 -1.85
N ARG A 75 9.14 -7.04 -1.26
CA ARG A 75 9.82 -7.07 0.04
C ARG A 75 11.13 -6.30 -0.02
N GLN A 76 11.92 -6.49 -1.08
CA GLN A 76 13.16 -5.73 -1.27
C GLN A 76 12.88 -4.23 -1.47
N GLU A 77 11.84 -3.87 -2.21
CA GLU A 77 11.40 -2.48 -2.40
C GLU A 77 11.02 -1.84 -1.06
N LEU A 78 10.22 -2.52 -0.23
CA LEU A 78 9.89 -2.08 1.13
C LEU A 78 11.14 -1.90 2.00
N LEU A 79 12.06 -2.87 1.95
CA LEU A 79 13.33 -2.80 2.66
C LEU A 79 14.23 -1.68 2.15
N ASN A 80 14.08 -1.24 0.90
CA ASN A 80 14.82 -0.11 0.34
C ASN A 80 14.21 1.23 0.76
N ILE A 81 12.88 1.30 0.87
CA ILE A 81 12.13 2.52 1.21
C ILE A 81 12.13 2.78 2.71
N PHE A 82 11.86 1.75 3.52
CA PHE A 82 11.61 1.87 4.95
C PHE A 82 12.79 1.39 5.80
N SER A 83 12.95 2.00 6.96
CA SER A 83 14.03 1.71 7.92
C SER A 83 13.74 0.49 8.81
N ASN A 84 12.48 0.04 8.85
CA ASN A 84 12.05 -0.98 9.77
C ASN A 84 12.54 -2.38 9.35
N LYS A 85 13.42 -2.98 10.15
CA LYS A 85 13.96 -4.33 9.88
C LYS A 85 12.90 -5.43 10.01
N LYS A 86 11.70 -5.17 10.53
CA LYS A 86 10.60 -6.16 10.59
C LYS A 86 10.19 -6.66 9.19
N PHE A 87 10.44 -5.90 8.12
CA PHE A 87 10.22 -6.42 6.77
C PHE A 87 11.16 -7.61 6.42
N ASN A 88 12.31 -7.76 7.11
CA ASN A 88 13.14 -8.96 6.99
C ASN A 88 12.47 -10.19 7.61
N SER A 89 11.66 -10.02 8.66
CA SER A 89 10.93 -11.12 9.31
C SER A 89 9.69 -11.58 8.54
N ILE A 90 9.26 -10.84 7.51
CA ILE A 90 8.20 -11.29 6.62
C ILE A 90 8.73 -12.46 5.80
N LYS A 91 8.20 -13.65 6.09
CA LYS A 91 8.51 -14.89 5.37
C LYS A 91 7.70 -14.91 4.07
N ILE A 92 8.32 -15.34 2.96
CA ILE A 92 7.63 -15.62 1.70
C ILE A 92 7.64 -17.13 1.52
N MET A 93 6.48 -17.74 1.32
CA MET A 93 6.29 -19.18 1.26
C MET A 93 5.60 -19.58 -0.03
N TYR A 94 5.99 -20.74 -0.55
CA TYR A 94 5.24 -21.41 -1.60
C TYR A 94 4.10 -22.22 -0.99
N PRO A 95 2.92 -22.24 -1.63
CA PRO A 95 1.79 -22.98 -1.14
C PRO A 95 2.10 -24.48 -1.04
N ASN A 96 1.88 -25.04 0.14
CA ASN A 96 1.68 -26.48 0.32
C ASN A 96 0.37 -26.65 1.10
N ASN A 97 -0.69 -26.97 0.35
CA ASN A 97 -2.07 -26.88 0.82
C ASN A 97 -2.39 -27.77 2.03
N ASN A 98 -1.56 -28.79 2.31
CA ASN A 98 -1.86 -29.80 3.32
C ASN A 98 -1.81 -29.29 4.77
N HIS A 99 -1.25 -28.09 5.02
CA HIS A 99 -1.09 -27.53 6.36
C HIS A 99 -1.76 -26.16 6.54
N VAL A 100 -2.40 -25.64 5.50
CA VAL A 100 -3.01 -24.32 5.49
C VAL A 100 -4.50 -24.46 5.76
N LYS A 101 -4.98 -23.90 6.88
CA LYS A 101 -6.42 -23.73 7.07
C LYS A 101 -6.84 -22.41 6.43
N ILE A 102 -7.62 -22.50 5.37
CA ILE A 102 -8.27 -21.34 4.75
C ILE A 102 -9.51 -21.02 5.57
N VAL A 103 -9.63 -19.77 6.02
CA VAL A 103 -10.82 -19.29 6.72
C VAL A 103 -11.43 -18.12 5.94
N PRO A 104 -12.75 -18.14 5.70
CA PRO A 104 -13.45 -16.98 5.20
C PRO A 104 -13.30 -15.84 6.23
N PHE A 105 -12.92 -14.66 5.76
CA PHE A 105 -12.73 -13.49 6.61
C PHE A 105 -12.97 -12.23 5.77
N ASP A 106 -13.96 -11.41 6.15
CA ASP A 106 -14.29 -10.17 5.42
C ASP A 106 -14.67 -10.43 3.94
N ASN A 107 -15.55 -11.42 3.73
CA ASN A 107 -16.05 -11.84 2.41
C ASN A 107 -17.11 -10.91 1.82
N ILE A 108 -17.71 -10.04 2.64
CA ILE A 108 -18.77 -9.13 2.24
C ILE A 108 -18.18 -7.73 2.30
N CYS A 109 -18.28 -6.96 1.22
CA CYS A 109 -17.79 -5.59 1.26
C CYS A 109 -18.33 -4.86 2.46
N CYS A 110 -17.43 -4.10 3.08
CA CYS A 110 -17.81 -3.03 3.96
C CYS A 110 -18.39 -3.55 5.30
N LYS A 111 -18.37 -4.88 5.53
CA LYS A 111 -18.64 -5.54 6.81
C LYS A 111 -17.34 -6.01 7.43
N TYR A 112 -16.90 -5.29 8.46
CA TYR A 112 -15.61 -5.51 9.09
C TYR A 112 -15.73 -6.53 10.21
N GLU A 113 -15.17 -7.70 9.99
CA GLU A 113 -15.13 -8.76 11.00
C GLU A 113 -14.04 -8.47 12.02
N SER A 114 -14.36 -8.63 13.31
CA SER A 114 -13.35 -8.56 14.35
C SER A 114 -12.40 -9.74 14.22
N PRO A 115 -11.07 -9.54 14.17
CA PRO A 115 -10.11 -10.64 14.15
C PRO A 115 -10.29 -11.64 15.30
N LEU A 116 -10.84 -11.19 16.43
CA LEU A 116 -11.05 -12.02 17.62
C LEU A 116 -11.97 -13.24 17.38
N ILE A 117 -12.78 -13.26 16.32
CA ILE A 117 -13.54 -14.46 15.94
C ILE A 117 -12.62 -15.67 15.65
N LEU A 118 -11.36 -15.40 15.29
CA LEU A 118 -10.35 -16.41 14.99
C LEU A 118 -9.44 -16.76 16.19
N LYS A 119 -9.70 -16.20 17.40
CA LYS A 119 -8.83 -16.39 18.59
C LYS A 119 -8.68 -17.86 18.99
N ASN A 120 -9.74 -18.65 18.80
CA ASN A 120 -9.77 -20.07 19.14
C ASN A 120 -9.24 -20.98 18.02
N GLU A 121 -8.80 -20.41 16.90
CA GLU A 121 -8.28 -21.19 15.79
C GLU A 121 -6.94 -21.84 16.15
N LYS A 122 -6.89 -23.17 16.03
CA LYS A 122 -5.73 -23.99 16.40
C LYS A 122 -4.81 -24.29 15.24
N ALA A 123 -5.23 -24.07 14.00
CA ALA A 123 -4.39 -24.27 12.82
C ALA A 123 -3.04 -23.56 12.98
N HIS A 124 -1.97 -24.30 12.70
CA HIS A 124 -0.61 -23.76 12.73
C HIS A 124 -0.47 -22.64 11.70
N ILE A 125 -1.01 -22.85 10.50
CA ILE A 125 -1.05 -21.86 9.43
C ILE A 125 -2.50 -21.47 9.16
N LEU A 126 -2.78 -20.17 9.25
CA LEU A 126 -4.08 -19.60 8.96
C LEU A 126 -3.97 -18.68 7.74
N GLN A 127 -4.71 -18.99 6.68
CA GLN A 127 -4.84 -18.15 5.49
C GLN A 127 -6.21 -17.48 5.52
N LEU A 128 -6.23 -16.15 5.60
CA LEU A 128 -7.45 -15.36 5.53
C LEU A 128 -7.88 -15.25 4.06
N TRP A 129 -9.07 -15.74 3.75
CA TRP A 129 -9.72 -15.54 2.46
C TRP A 129 -10.67 -14.37 2.55
N GLY A 130 -10.40 -13.29 1.80
CA GLY A 130 -11.25 -12.11 1.75
C GLY A 130 -10.76 -11.05 0.78
N SER A 131 -11.68 -10.41 0.06
CA SER A 131 -11.38 -9.34 -0.89
C SER A 131 -11.08 -7.99 -0.23
N HIS A 132 -11.39 -7.82 1.06
CA HIS A 132 -11.50 -6.51 1.71
C HIS A 132 -10.47 -6.24 2.83
N LEU A 133 -9.42 -7.06 2.92
CA LEU A 133 -8.28 -6.89 3.85
C LEU A 133 -7.40 -5.66 3.56
N ARG A 134 -7.82 -4.78 2.65
CA ARG A 134 -7.20 -3.47 2.36
C ARG A 134 -7.86 -2.31 3.11
N SER A 135 -8.64 -2.58 4.15
CA SER A 135 -9.37 -1.53 4.88
C SER A 135 -8.60 -0.94 6.05
N TYR A 136 -8.74 0.37 6.24
CA TYR A 136 -8.13 1.13 7.34
C TYR A 136 -8.71 0.77 8.70
N LYS A 137 -9.92 0.21 8.73
CA LYS A 137 -10.59 -0.13 9.98
C LYS A 137 -9.83 -1.19 10.77
N TYR A 138 -9.01 -2.02 10.12
CA TYR A 138 -8.17 -3.00 10.81
C TYR A 138 -7.03 -2.37 11.61
N PHE A 139 -6.67 -1.12 11.33
CA PHE A 139 -5.47 -0.54 11.93
C PHE A 139 -5.56 0.93 12.34
N VAL A 140 -6.71 1.58 12.16
CA VAL A 140 -6.93 2.98 12.56
C VAL A 140 -6.68 3.20 14.06
N GLN A 141 -7.11 2.25 14.90
CA GLN A 141 -6.86 2.30 16.35
C GLN A 141 -5.38 2.07 16.71
N ASN A 142 -4.56 1.63 15.75
CA ASN A 142 -3.14 1.33 15.93
C ASN A 142 -2.28 2.20 15.00
N GLU A 143 -2.78 3.39 14.61
CA GLU A 143 -2.16 4.23 13.60
C GLU A 143 -0.70 4.58 13.94
N GLU A 144 -0.41 4.94 15.20
CA GLU A 144 0.96 5.25 15.63
C GLU A 144 1.92 4.07 15.44
N GLU A 145 1.45 2.85 15.73
CA GLU A 145 2.25 1.64 15.57
C GLU A 145 2.48 1.32 14.09
N ILE A 146 1.45 1.50 13.25
CA ILE A 146 1.58 1.37 11.80
C ILE A 146 2.54 2.41 11.22
N ARG A 147 2.47 3.66 11.68
CA ARG A 147 3.43 4.71 11.27
C ARG A 147 4.87 4.32 11.60
N LYS A 148 5.10 3.66 12.73
CA LYS A 148 6.42 3.10 13.11
C LYS A 148 6.89 1.97 12.19
N LEU A 149 5.98 1.24 11.54
CA LEU A 149 6.36 0.26 10.51
C LEU A 149 6.89 0.95 9.24
N PHE A 150 6.28 2.06 8.85
CA PHE A 150 6.55 2.75 7.59
C PHE A 150 7.41 4.00 7.72
N ILE A 151 8.33 4.01 8.69
CA ILE A 151 9.33 5.09 8.80
C ILE A 151 10.32 4.97 7.64
N PHE A 152 10.35 6.00 6.78
CA PHE A 152 11.30 6.08 5.68
C PHE A 152 12.76 5.99 6.14
N LYS A 153 13.61 5.39 5.31
CA LYS A 153 15.07 5.52 5.49
C LYS A 153 15.47 6.99 5.39
N LYS A 154 16.52 7.38 6.11
CA LYS A 154 17.04 8.76 6.15
C LYS A 154 17.20 9.40 4.77
N ILE A 155 17.72 8.66 3.79
CA ILE A 155 17.91 9.17 2.42
C ILE A 155 16.59 9.47 1.71
N ILE A 156 15.61 8.57 1.83
CA ILE A 156 14.26 8.76 1.27
C ILE A 156 13.54 9.87 2.01
N HIS A 157 13.63 9.89 3.34
CA HIS A 157 13.06 10.93 4.18
C HIS A 157 13.58 12.31 3.77
N LYS A 158 14.90 12.50 3.67
CA LYS A 158 15.49 13.78 3.23
C LYS A 158 15.01 14.18 1.82
N ARG A 159 14.87 13.22 0.90
CA ARG A 159 14.35 13.48 -0.44
C ARG A 159 12.89 13.95 -0.39
N VAL A 160 12.05 13.25 0.39
CA VAL A 160 10.64 13.60 0.59
C VAL A 160 10.50 14.95 1.29
N GLU A 161 11.34 15.25 2.29
CA GLU A 161 11.36 16.56 2.95
C GLU A 161 11.76 17.68 1.99
N ASN A 162 12.74 17.45 1.11
CA ASN A 162 13.14 18.45 0.12
C ASN A 162 12.00 18.71 -0.88
N ILE A 163 11.35 17.66 -1.38
CA ILE A 163 10.14 17.76 -2.21
C ILE A 163 9.07 18.54 -1.44
N ALA A 164 8.77 18.12 -0.21
CA ALA A 164 7.77 18.78 0.62
C ALA A 164 8.11 20.25 0.86
N LYS A 165 9.39 20.61 1.03
CA LYS A 165 9.78 22.01 1.12
C LYS A 165 9.52 22.77 -0.17
N THR A 166 9.80 22.17 -1.33
CA THR A 166 9.52 22.82 -2.61
C THR A 166 8.03 23.08 -2.82
N PHE A 167 7.15 22.15 -2.42
CA PHE A 167 5.71 22.26 -2.68
C PHE A 167 4.88 22.87 -1.54
N PHE A 168 5.36 22.79 -0.29
CA PHE A 168 4.58 23.14 0.91
C PHE A 168 5.25 24.22 1.77
N LYS A 169 6.49 24.66 1.51
CA LYS A 169 7.17 25.66 2.37
C LYS A 169 6.75 27.11 2.08
N ASN A 170 6.25 27.38 0.87
CA ASN A 170 5.82 28.71 0.47
C ASN A 170 4.32 28.95 0.71
N SER A 171 3.59 27.97 1.27
CA SER A 171 2.21 28.22 1.68
C SER A 171 2.23 29.21 2.84
N THR A 172 1.54 30.32 2.66
CA THR A 172 1.27 31.22 3.77
C THR A 172 0.44 30.47 4.81
N LYS A 173 0.48 30.88 6.08
CA LYS A 173 -0.33 30.24 7.15
C LYS A 173 -1.84 30.23 6.83
N ASP A 174 -2.27 31.07 5.89
CA ASP A 174 -3.66 31.22 5.48
C ASP A 174 -4.01 30.47 4.19
N GLU A 175 -3.03 29.87 3.50
CA GLU A 175 -3.27 29.07 2.30
C GLU A 175 -3.64 27.63 2.63
N ILE A 176 -4.75 27.15 2.06
CA ILE A 176 -5.17 25.74 2.15
C ILE A 176 -4.61 24.97 0.97
N GLN A 177 -3.88 23.89 1.23
CA GLN A 177 -3.35 23.03 0.18
C GLN A 177 -4.24 21.79 -0.02
N ILE A 178 -4.80 21.64 -1.22
CA ILE A 178 -5.62 20.49 -1.62
C ILE A 178 -4.76 19.56 -2.47
N CYS A 179 -4.53 18.35 -1.96
CA CYS A 179 -3.85 17.29 -2.70
C CYS A 179 -4.87 16.39 -3.40
N VAL A 180 -4.77 16.24 -4.72
CA VAL A 180 -5.64 15.37 -5.51
C VAL A 180 -4.80 14.26 -6.12
N HIS A 181 -5.14 13.01 -5.82
CA HIS A 181 -4.50 11.85 -6.45
C HIS A 181 -5.47 11.24 -7.46
N SER A 182 -5.05 11.16 -8.73
CA SER A 182 -5.82 10.52 -9.80
C SER A 182 -5.11 9.27 -10.32
N GLU A 183 -5.85 8.16 -10.35
CA GLU A 183 -5.44 6.94 -11.05
C GLU A 183 -6.38 6.76 -12.24
N ILE A 184 -5.93 7.25 -13.39
CA ILE A 184 -6.71 7.19 -14.63
C ILE A 184 -6.06 6.20 -15.57
N ASN A 185 -6.86 5.22 -15.97
CA ASN A 185 -6.57 4.37 -17.12
C ASN A 185 -6.93 5.15 -18.40
N GLU A 186 -6.28 4.85 -19.52
CA GLU A 186 -6.40 5.59 -20.80
C GLU A 186 -7.82 5.62 -21.43
N ASN A 187 -8.82 5.04 -20.77
CA ASN A 187 -10.21 5.08 -21.21
C ASN A 187 -10.80 6.50 -21.15
N LYS A 188 -11.15 7.04 -22.32
CA LYS A 188 -11.72 8.39 -22.50
C LYS A 188 -12.91 8.69 -21.58
N LYS A 189 -13.86 7.76 -21.42
CA LYS A 189 -15.04 7.97 -20.56
C LYS A 189 -14.66 8.10 -19.09
N THR A 190 -13.70 7.31 -18.63
CA THR A 190 -13.19 7.36 -17.25
C THR A 190 -12.46 8.68 -17.01
N LYS A 191 -11.72 9.15 -18.01
CA LYS A 191 -11.00 10.42 -18.00
C LYS A 191 -11.94 11.62 -17.81
N GLU A 192 -13.00 11.71 -18.62
CA GLU A 192 -13.98 12.80 -18.56
C GLU A 192 -14.72 12.86 -17.22
N ILE A 193 -15.17 11.70 -16.70
CA ILE A 193 -15.84 11.61 -15.40
C ILE A 193 -14.89 12.05 -14.27
N THR A 194 -13.63 11.62 -14.32
CA THR A 194 -12.65 11.95 -13.28
C THR A 194 -12.30 13.44 -13.32
N LYS A 195 -12.10 14.03 -14.51
CA LYS A 195 -11.91 15.48 -14.69
C LYS A 195 -13.06 16.25 -14.03
N TYR A 196 -14.29 15.94 -14.43
CA TYR A 196 -15.50 16.57 -13.89
C TYR A 196 -15.56 16.47 -12.36
N PHE A 197 -15.30 15.29 -11.79
CA PHE A 197 -15.33 15.09 -10.35
C PHE A 197 -14.29 15.96 -9.62
N ILE A 198 -13.05 15.99 -10.11
CA ILE A 198 -11.96 16.78 -9.53
C ILE A 198 -12.33 18.27 -9.53
N GLU A 199 -12.75 18.80 -10.67
CA GLU A 199 -13.10 20.22 -10.83
C GLU A 199 -14.27 20.62 -9.92
N LYS A 200 -15.33 19.80 -9.87
CA LYS A 200 -16.48 20.06 -8.99
C LYS A 200 -16.11 19.99 -7.51
N ALA A 201 -15.30 19.02 -7.10
CA ALA A 201 -14.87 18.89 -5.72
C ALA A 201 -14.02 20.09 -5.26
N ILE A 202 -13.10 20.55 -6.12
CA ILE A 202 -12.29 21.75 -5.87
C ILE A 202 -13.17 22.99 -5.78
N LYS A 203 -14.07 23.20 -6.75
CA LYS A 203 -14.99 24.35 -6.76
C LYS A 203 -15.85 24.39 -5.51
N HIS A 204 -16.41 23.24 -5.10
CA HIS A 204 -17.20 23.13 -3.88
C HIS A 204 -16.39 23.49 -2.63
N LYS A 205 -15.14 23.00 -2.53
CA LYS A 205 -14.25 23.35 -1.39
C LYS A 205 -13.89 24.84 -1.38
N LYS A 206 -13.61 25.44 -2.54
CA LYS A 206 -13.33 26.87 -2.68
C LYS A 206 -14.47 27.74 -2.16
N GLN A 207 -15.70 27.41 -2.54
CA GLN A 207 -16.89 28.14 -2.10
C GLN A 207 -17.11 28.06 -0.59
N LYS A 208 -16.70 26.95 0.04
CA LYS A 208 -16.87 26.73 1.49
C LYS A 208 -15.75 27.36 2.33
N LEU A 209 -14.55 27.45 1.78
CA LEU A 209 -13.36 27.90 2.48
C LEU A 209 -12.98 29.26 1.88
N ASN A 210 -13.41 30.35 2.52
CA ASN A 210 -13.08 31.72 2.10
C ASN A 210 -11.58 32.04 2.34
N LYS A 211 -10.69 31.23 1.76
CA LYS A 211 -9.23 31.26 1.91
C LYS A 211 -8.57 30.98 0.56
N THR A 212 -7.36 31.49 0.39
CA THR A 212 -6.49 31.14 -0.73
C THR A 212 -6.25 29.63 -0.72
N MET A 213 -6.27 28.99 -1.90
CA MET A 213 -6.02 27.57 -2.02
C MET A 213 -4.94 27.27 -3.05
N ALA A 214 -4.02 26.38 -2.72
CA ALA A 214 -3.10 25.75 -3.66
C ALA A 214 -3.56 24.32 -3.94
N ILE A 215 -3.44 23.87 -5.20
CA ILE A 215 -3.90 22.55 -5.61
C ILE A 215 -2.70 21.77 -6.13
N ILE A 216 -2.45 20.62 -5.53
CA ILE A 216 -1.32 19.75 -5.86
C ILE A 216 -1.89 18.47 -6.47
N LEU A 217 -1.61 18.27 -7.75
CA LEU A 217 -2.10 17.13 -8.51
C LEU A 217 -1.06 16.02 -8.57
N PHE A 218 -1.44 14.81 -8.18
CA PHE A 218 -0.66 13.59 -8.28
C PHE A 218 -1.33 12.63 -9.25
N GLY A 219 -0.56 12.08 -10.20
CA GLY A 219 -1.09 11.12 -11.16
C GLY A 219 -0.04 10.63 -12.14
N LYS A 220 -0.30 9.48 -12.76
CA LYS A 220 0.60 8.88 -13.76
C LYS A 220 0.49 9.54 -15.13
N ASN A 221 -0.70 10.04 -15.49
CA ASN A 221 -0.98 10.59 -16.81
C ASN A 221 -0.77 12.11 -16.83
N LYS A 222 0.42 12.54 -17.28
CA LYS A 222 0.79 13.95 -17.41
C LYS A 222 -0.24 14.77 -18.19
N LYS A 223 -0.61 14.32 -19.38
CA LYS A 223 -1.55 15.02 -20.28
C LYS A 223 -2.91 15.23 -19.62
N PHE A 224 -3.41 14.21 -18.91
CA PHE A 224 -4.65 14.34 -18.16
C PHE A 224 -4.58 15.42 -17.08
N LEU A 225 -3.47 15.48 -16.33
CA LEU A 225 -3.32 16.50 -15.28
C LEU A 225 -3.27 17.92 -15.86
N GLU A 226 -2.68 18.09 -17.04
CA GLU A 226 -2.63 19.37 -17.77
C GLU A 226 -4.02 19.79 -18.31
N GLU A 227 -4.91 18.84 -18.56
CA GLU A 227 -6.28 19.11 -19.01
C GLU A 227 -7.24 19.53 -17.89
N ILE A 228 -6.86 19.43 -16.61
CA ILE A 228 -7.71 19.86 -15.50
C ILE A 228 -7.74 21.39 -15.49
N GLU A 229 -8.90 21.95 -15.81
CA GLU A 229 -9.10 23.40 -15.87
C GLU A 229 -9.73 23.85 -14.54
N ILE A 230 -8.94 24.57 -13.75
CA ILE A 230 -9.42 25.20 -12.53
C ILE A 230 -9.30 26.70 -12.77
N ASP A 231 -10.45 27.39 -12.77
CA ASP A 231 -10.63 28.79 -13.23
C ASP A 231 -9.64 29.82 -12.65
N GLU A 232 -8.88 29.49 -11.60
CA GLU A 232 -7.79 30.30 -11.05
C GLU A 232 -6.66 29.41 -10.48
N ILE A 233 -5.97 28.66 -11.33
CA ILE A 233 -4.62 28.19 -10.98
C ILE A 233 -3.72 29.41 -11.08
N VAL A 234 -3.33 30.01 -9.95
CA VAL A 234 -2.16 30.89 -9.94
C VAL A 234 -1.01 30.07 -10.52
N ASP A 235 -0.46 30.54 -11.65
CA ASP A 235 0.43 29.89 -12.64
C ASP A 235 1.72 29.22 -12.12
N ILE A 236 1.85 28.94 -10.83
CA ILE A 236 3.09 28.47 -10.21
C ILE A 236 3.35 26.97 -10.47
N LEU A 237 2.37 26.17 -10.90
CA LEU A 237 2.54 24.71 -11.00
C LEU A 237 2.16 24.07 -12.35
N LYS A 238 2.15 24.82 -13.46
CA LYS A 238 2.08 24.19 -14.80
C LYS A 238 3.35 23.41 -15.18
N ASN A 239 4.46 23.58 -14.47
CA ASN A 239 5.78 23.10 -14.93
C ASN A 239 6.35 21.85 -14.24
N MET A 240 5.71 21.25 -13.23
CA MET A 240 6.25 20.03 -12.62
C MET A 240 5.18 19.00 -12.29
N ILE A 241 4.90 18.17 -13.29
CA ILE A 241 4.31 16.86 -13.09
C ILE A 241 5.41 15.97 -12.58
N ILE A 242 5.33 15.59 -11.30
CA ILE A 242 6.12 14.48 -10.78
C ILE A 242 5.52 13.22 -11.37
N ILE A 243 5.99 12.86 -12.58
CA ILE A 243 5.91 11.47 -13.02
C ILE A 243 6.82 10.74 -12.05
N LEU A 244 6.23 10.11 -11.02
CA LEU A 244 6.88 9.00 -10.33
C LEU A 244 6.96 7.87 -11.35
N ASN A 245 7.87 8.03 -12.32
CA ASN A 245 8.23 6.98 -13.23
C ASN A 245 8.95 5.99 -12.33
N ASN A 246 8.26 4.94 -11.92
CA ASN A 246 8.86 3.76 -11.31
C ASN A 246 9.66 3.01 -12.39
N GLY A 247 10.58 3.72 -13.04
CA GLY A 247 11.60 3.18 -13.93
C GLY A 247 12.62 2.42 -13.09
N TYR A 248 12.19 1.27 -12.57
CA TYR A 248 13.06 0.12 -12.45
C TYR A 248 12.77 -0.74 -13.69
N HIS A 249 13.64 -0.57 -14.69
CA HIS A 249 13.82 -1.58 -15.74
C HIS A 249 14.29 -2.90 -15.14
#